data_AF-A0A9K3I1X5-F1
#
_entry.id   AF-A0A9K3I1X5-F1
#
_cell.length_a   1.000
_cell.length_b   1.000
_cell.length_c   1.000
_cell.angle_alpha   90.00
_cell.angle_beta   90.00
_cell.angle_gamma   90.00
#
_symmetry.space_group_name_H-M   'P 1'
#
loop_
_entity.id
_entity.type
_entity.pdbx_description
1 polymer ?
#
loop_
_entity_poly.entity_id
_entity_poly.type
_entity_poly.pdbx_seq_one_letter_code
_entity_poly.pdbx_strand_id
1 'polypeptide(L)'
;MNHHRHRMLDNLRGKVSHEALDLLEKELLRKMDVLRKLNASCGCHMWLSKGLPCACRLENYTRTGRIIQLDEIDVFWRKLDLSKLDETYGVQNIKRRT
;
A
#
# COMPACT_ATOMS: atom_id res chain seq x y z
N MET A 1 -1.97 -9.11 -21.93
CA MET A 1 -1.77 -8.56 -20.57
C MET A 1 -2.81 -7.47 -20.35
N ASN A 2 -3.99 -7.82 -19.84
CA ASN A 2 -5.02 -6.83 -19.53
C ASN A 2 -4.73 -6.29 -18.13
N HIS A 3 -3.90 -5.24 -18.07
CA HIS A 3 -3.73 -4.48 -16.83
C HIS A 3 -5.03 -3.73 -16.57
N HIS A 4 -5.94 -4.36 -15.84
CA HIS A 4 -7.02 -3.65 -15.21
C HIS A 4 -6.39 -2.75 -14.16
N ARG A 5 -6.02 -1.52 -14.55
CA ARG A 5 -5.57 -0.47 -13.65
C ARG A 5 -6.68 -0.22 -12.63
N HIS A 6 -6.65 -0.94 -11.53
CA HIS A 6 -7.64 -0.82 -10.48
C HIS A 6 -7.46 0.54 -9.80
N ARG A 7 -8.53 1.34 -9.76
CA ARG A 7 -8.48 2.73 -9.25
C ARG A 7 -7.99 2.83 -7.80
N MET A 8 -8.24 1.77 -7.02
CA MET A 8 -7.79 1.67 -5.63
C MET A 8 -6.27 1.77 -5.46
N LEU A 9 -5.49 1.47 -6.50
CA LEU A 9 -4.03 1.52 -6.49
C LEU A 9 -3.46 2.85 -7.02
N ASP A 10 -4.30 3.77 -7.49
CA ASP A 10 -3.87 5.00 -8.16
C ASP A 10 -2.91 5.83 -7.28
N ASN A 11 -3.21 5.93 -5.98
CA ASN A 11 -2.39 6.66 -5.01
C ASN A 11 -1.02 6.03 -4.73
N LEU A 12 -0.84 4.75 -5.05
CA LEU A 12 0.37 3.99 -4.76
C LEU A 12 1.31 3.92 -5.96
N ARG A 13 0.77 4.06 -7.18
CA ARG A 13 1.58 3.96 -8.41
C ARG A 13 2.69 5.00 -8.40
N GLY A 14 3.91 4.53 -8.65
CA GLY A 14 5.10 5.38 -8.64
C GLY A 14 5.66 5.69 -7.24
N LYS A 15 4.92 5.39 -6.15
CA LYS A 15 5.33 5.67 -4.75
C LYS A 15 5.67 4.41 -3.94
N VAL A 16 5.25 3.24 -4.41
CA VAL A 16 5.61 1.94 -3.81
C VAL A 16 6.33 1.05 -4.84
N SER A 17 6.90 -0.07 -4.38
CA SER A 17 7.55 -1.05 -5.25
C SER A 17 6.55 -1.76 -6.17
N HIS A 18 7.04 -2.30 -7.28
CA HIS A 18 6.23 -3.08 -8.21
C HIS A 18 5.68 -4.35 -7.56
N GLU A 19 6.50 -5.06 -6.78
CA GLU A 19 6.08 -6.26 -6.05
C GLU A 19 4.89 -5.99 -5.10
N ALA A 20 4.89 -4.85 -4.41
CA ALA A 20 3.76 -4.47 -3.56
C ALA A 20 2.46 -4.29 -4.35
N LEU A 21 2.54 -3.71 -5.56
CA LEU A 21 1.38 -3.54 -6.44
C LEU A 21 0.87 -4.89 -6.95
N ASP A 22 1.75 -5.79 -7.37
CA ASP A 22 1.38 -7.12 -7.86
C ASP A 22 0.71 -7.96 -6.76
N LEU A 23 1.22 -7.86 -5.54
CA LEU A 23 0.65 -8.50 -4.36
C LEU A 23 -0.74 -7.94 -4.01
N LEU A 24 -0.94 -6.63 -4.10
CA LEU A 24 -2.25 -6.00 -3.88
C LEU A 24 -3.25 -6.36 -4.98
N GLU A 25 -2.81 -6.42 -6.24
CA GLU A 25 -3.66 -6.84 -7.36
C GLU A 25 -4.14 -8.29 -7.19
N LYS A 26 -3.28 -9.20 -6.73
CA LYS A 26 -3.66 -10.58 -6.38
C LYS A 26 -4.73 -10.62 -5.29
N GLU A 27 -4.60 -9.81 -4.24
CA GLU A 27 -5.61 -9.73 -3.17
C GLU A 27 -6.92 -9.10 -3.64
N LEU A 28 -6.89 -8.12 -4.54
CA LEU A 28 -8.08 -7.54 -5.18
C LEU A 28 -8.84 -8.58 -6.03
N LEU A 29 -8.11 -9.43 -6.76
CA LEU A 29 -8.69 -10.51 -7.56
C LEU A 29 -9.29 -11.62 -6.69
N ARG A 30 -8.78 -11.80 -5.46
CA ARG A 30 -9.21 -12.84 -4.53
C ARG A 30 -10.65 -12.70 -4.04
N LYS A 31 -11.31 -11.55 -4.29
CA LYS A 31 -12.73 -11.19 -4.02
C LYS A 31 -13.31 -11.81 -2.75
N MET A 32 -13.62 -11.00 -1.74
CA MET A 32 -14.18 -11.50 -0.46
C MET A 32 -15.43 -12.37 -0.61
N ASP A 33 -16.30 -12.12 -1.59
CA ASP A 33 -17.45 -12.99 -1.88
C ASP A 33 -17.06 -14.42 -2.25
N VAL A 34 -15.95 -14.60 -2.98
CA VAL A 34 -15.43 -15.92 -3.35
C VAL A 34 -14.90 -16.64 -2.12
N LEU A 35 -14.13 -15.95 -1.28
CA LEU A 35 -13.62 -16.52 -0.03
C LEU A 35 -14.77 -16.92 0.89
N ARG A 36 -15.80 -16.07 1.03
CA ARG A 36 -17.00 -16.38 1.81
C ARG A 36 -17.76 -17.60 1.28
N LYS A 37 -17.92 -17.72 -0.05
CA LYS A 37 -18.54 -18.90 -0.69
C LYS A 37 -17.77 -20.20 -0.45
N LEU A 38 -16.46 -20.11 -0.28
CA LEU A 38 -15.59 -21.25 0.00
C LEU A 38 -15.43 -21.53 1.51
N ASN A 39 -16.19 -20.85 2.39
CA ASN A 39 -15.97 -20.85 3.85
C ASN A 39 -14.51 -20.52 4.24
N ALA A 40 -13.82 -19.77 3.39
CA ALA A 40 -12.46 -19.33 3.61
C ALA A 40 -12.45 -17.90 4.16
N SER A 41 -11.40 -17.55 4.90
CA SER A 41 -11.12 -16.18 5.30
C SER A 41 -9.75 -15.75 4.75
N CYS A 42 -9.52 -14.45 4.64
CA CYS A 42 -8.19 -13.94 4.25
C CYS A 42 -7.12 -14.17 5.32
N GLY A 43 -7.50 -14.53 6.56
CA GLY A 43 -6.61 -14.70 7.71
C GLY A 43 -5.80 -13.45 8.10
N CYS A 44 -6.04 -12.30 7.48
CA CYS A 44 -5.26 -11.06 7.61
C CYS A 44 -3.74 -11.24 7.49
N HIS A 45 -3.25 -12.37 6.96
CA HIS A 45 -1.83 -12.72 6.99
C HIS A 45 -1.01 -11.68 6.21
N MET A 46 -1.54 -11.22 5.08
CA MET A 46 -0.93 -10.16 4.28
C MET A 46 -0.67 -8.88 5.07
N TRP A 47 -1.61 -8.49 5.92
CA TRP A 47 -1.46 -7.32 6.76
C TRP A 47 -0.42 -7.55 7.84
N LEU A 48 -0.51 -8.70 8.53
CA LEU A 48 0.33 -8.99 9.69
C LEU A 48 1.78 -9.33 9.34
N SER A 49 2.04 -9.96 8.19
CA SER A 49 3.37 -10.43 7.81
C SER A 49 4.04 -9.58 6.75
N LYS A 50 3.27 -8.93 5.87
CA LYS A 50 3.80 -8.10 4.78
C LYS A 50 3.48 -6.62 4.95
N GLY A 51 2.63 -6.23 5.90
CA GLY A 51 2.24 -4.83 6.06
C GLY A 51 1.52 -4.25 4.83
N LEU A 52 0.81 -5.12 4.10
CA LEU A 52 -0.03 -4.76 2.94
C LEU A 52 -1.50 -5.07 3.26
N PRO A 53 -2.46 -4.23 2.82
CA PRO A 53 -3.88 -4.53 2.94
C PRO A 53 -4.28 -5.94 2.43
N CYS A 54 -4.91 -6.73 3.29
CA CYS A 54 -5.61 -7.98 2.93
C CYS A 54 -6.85 -7.70 2.08
N ALA A 55 -7.37 -8.73 1.40
CA ALA A 55 -8.68 -8.69 0.75
C ALA A 55 -9.82 -8.18 1.66
N CYS A 56 -9.76 -8.45 2.97
CA CYS A 56 -10.74 -7.95 3.95
C CYS A 56 -10.77 -6.42 4.08
N ARG A 57 -9.59 -5.80 4.14
CA ARG A 57 -9.45 -4.35 4.21
C ARG A 57 -9.80 -3.72 2.87
N LEU A 58 -9.39 -4.36 1.77
CA LEU A 58 -9.73 -3.92 0.41
C LEU A 58 -11.24 -3.92 0.16
N GLU A 59 -11.97 -4.93 0.63
CA GLU A 59 -13.44 -4.93 0.61
C GLU A 59 -14.01 -3.78 1.45
N ASN A 60 -13.48 -3.55 2.66
CA ASN A 60 -13.91 -2.44 3.49
C ASN A 60 -13.67 -1.07 2.84
N TYR A 61 -12.54 -0.87 2.17
CA TYR A 61 -12.26 0.34 1.38
C TYR A 61 -13.25 0.50 0.23
N THR A 62 -13.53 -0.59 -0.50
CA THR A 62 -14.54 -0.60 -1.57
C THR A 62 -15.91 -0.18 -1.03
N ARG A 63 -16.35 -0.78 0.08
CA ARG A 63 -17.65 -0.49 0.73
C ARG A 63 -17.76 0.95 1.22
N THR A 64 -16.65 1.54 1.65
CA THR A 64 -16.60 2.92 2.19
C THR A 64 -16.22 3.96 1.13
N GLY A 65 -16.01 3.55 -0.13
CA GLY A 65 -15.55 4.44 -1.20
C GLY A 65 -14.16 5.02 -0.98
N ARG A 66 -13.35 4.40 -0.12
CA ARG A 66 -11.97 4.84 0.19
C ARG A 66 -10.99 4.23 -0.80
N ILE A 67 -9.94 5.00 -1.10
CA ILE A 67 -8.74 4.52 -1.82
C ILE A 67 -7.62 4.29 -0.81
N ILE A 68 -6.72 3.36 -1.11
CA ILE A 68 -5.61 3.02 -0.22
C ILE A 68 -4.68 4.23 -0.13
N GLN A 69 -4.38 4.64 1.09
CA GLN A 69 -3.43 5.72 1.33
C GLN A 69 -2.00 5.17 1.46
N LEU A 70 -1.01 5.98 1.10
CA LEU A 70 0.39 5.57 1.14
C LEU A 70 0.87 5.28 2.57
N ASP A 71 0.34 6.00 3.55
CA ASP A 71 0.63 5.82 4.97
C ASP A 71 0.13 4.47 5.54
N GLU A 72 -0.85 3.84 4.88
CA GLU A 72 -1.36 2.51 5.23
C GLU A 72 -0.50 1.36 4.67
N ILE A 73 0.52 1.64 3.86
CA ILE A 73 1.46 0.65 3.31
C ILE A 73 2.75 0.65 4.12
N ASP A 74 3.28 -0.51 4.51
CA ASP A 74 4.56 -0.56 5.24
C ASP A 74 5.69 0.20 4.52
N VAL A 75 6.53 0.90 5.29
CA VAL A 75 7.65 1.70 4.77
C VAL A 75 8.61 0.87 3.92
N PHE A 76 8.75 -0.43 4.20
CA PHE A 76 9.53 -1.37 3.42
C PHE A 76 9.16 -1.37 1.92
N TRP A 77 7.87 -1.19 1.62
CA TRP A 77 7.38 -1.18 0.24
C TRP A 77 7.41 0.19 -0.42
N ARG A 78 7.59 1.26 0.35
CA ARG A 78 7.59 2.63 -0.18
C ARG A 78 8.92 2.90 -0.87
N LYS A 79 8.87 3.67 -1.96
CA LYS A 79 10.10 4.19 -2.55
C LYS A 79 10.78 5.13 -1.55
N LEU A 80 12.11 5.08 -1.55
CA LEU A 80 12.91 6.00 -0.77
C LEU A 80 12.65 7.44 -1.27
N ASP A 81 12.07 8.26 -0.38
CA ASP A 81 11.84 9.67 -0.63
C ASP A 81 13.01 10.47 -0.03
N LEU A 82 14.00 10.78 -0.87
CA LEU A 82 15.19 11.54 -0.47
C LEU A 82 14.89 13.01 -0.17
N SER A 83 13.75 13.55 -0.61
CA SER A 83 13.38 14.94 -0.34
C SER A 83 13.17 15.22 1.15
N LYS A 84 12.70 14.22 1.90
CA LYS A 84 12.56 14.28 3.36
C LYS A 84 13.88 14.31 4.12
N LEU A 85 14.97 13.85 3.47
CA LEU A 85 16.30 13.90 4.06
C LEU A 85 16.87 15.32 3.97
N ASP A 86 16.56 16.08 2.92
CA ASP A 86 17.08 17.43 2.75
C ASP A 86 16.60 18.40 3.85
N GLU A 87 15.34 18.28 4.28
CA GLU A 87 14.80 19.08 5.40
C GLU A 87 15.45 18.73 6.76
N THR A 88 15.89 17.49 6.94
CA THR A 88 16.49 17.04 8.22
C THR A 88 18.01 17.26 8.29
N TYR A 89 18.71 17.23 7.15
CA TYR A 89 20.16 17.52 7.08
C TYR A 89 20.48 18.99 6.78
N GLY A 90 19.59 19.75 6.14
CA GLY A 90 19.77 21.19 5.85
C GLY A 90 19.71 22.08 7.09
N VAL A 91 18.98 21.68 8.14
CA VAL A 91 18.82 22.48 9.38
C VAL A 91 20.05 22.38 10.30
N GLN A 92 20.88 21.34 10.15
CA GLN A 92 22.06 21.15 11.00
C GLN A 92 23.30 21.95 10.53
N ASN A 93 23.34 22.37 9.26
CA ASN A 93 24.52 23.05 8.69
C ASN A 93 24.43 24.58 8.64
N ILE A 94 23.26 25.18 8.92
CA ILE A 94 23.11 26.65 8.95
C ILE A 94 23.42 27.24 10.35
N LYS A 95 23.35 26.44 11.41
CA LYS A 95 23.58 26.91 12.80
C LYS A 95 25.05 26.92 13.27
N ARG A 96 26.04 26.72 12.39
CA ARG A 96 27.48 26.70 12.74
C ARG A 96 28.31 27.81 12.08
N ARG A 97 27.68 28.79 11.43
CA ARG A 97 28.34 29.98 10.88
C ARG A 97 27.62 31.26 11.32
N THR A 98 27.77 31.60 12.60
CA THR A 98 27.62 32.98 13.13
C THR A 98 28.60 33.10 14.28
#